data_AF-A0A434ENT9-F1
#
_entry.id   AF-A0A434ENT9-F1
#
_cell.length_a   1.000
_cell.length_b   1.000
_cell.length_c   1.000
_cell.angle_alpha   90.00
_cell.angle_beta   90.00
_cell.angle_gamma   90.00
#
_symmetry.space_group_name_H-M   'P 1'
#
loop_
_entity.id
_entity.type
_entity.pdbx_description
1 polymer ?
#
loop_
_entity_poly.entity_id
_entity_poly.type
_entity_poly.pdbx_seq_one_letter_code
_entity_poly.pdbx_strand_id
1 'polypeptide(L)' 'YAALMRQRAAALLGAPHGLQGEALDRWLDSRDKGEAHGFTARFKAVNDSNSLAAMHEAAEKLHDWTARRLGERR' A
#
# COMPACT_ATOMS: atom_id res chain seq x y z
N TYR A 1 0.21 9.52 8.55
CA TYR A 1 -0.90 8.61 8.19
C TYR A 1 -0.46 7.54 7.18
N ALA A 2 0.11 7.94 6.02
CA ALA A 2 0.56 7.00 4.99
C ALA A 2 1.52 5.91 5.51
N ALA A 3 2.58 6.27 6.25
CA ALA A 3 3.55 5.30 6.78
C ALA A 3 2.92 4.18 7.64
N LEU A 4 1.87 4.49 8.42
CA LEU A 4 1.14 3.50 9.22
C LEU A 4 0.35 2.53 8.32
N MET A 5 -0.29 3.04 7.26
CA MET A 5 -0.98 2.22 6.27
C MET A 5 -0.04 1.24 5.58
N ARG A 6 1.19 1.67 5.29
CA ARG A 6 2.23 0.79 4.74
C ARG A 6 2.59 -0.35 5.68
N GLN A 7 2.80 -0.05 6.96
CA GLN A 7 3.08 -1.10 7.95
C GLN A 7 1.90 -2.04 8.14
N ARG A 8 0.66 -1.52 8.08
CA ARG A 8 -0.55 -2.35 8.17
C ARG A 8 -0.69 -3.28 6.96
N ALA A 9 -0.50 -2.79 5.74
CA ALA A 9 -0.53 -3.61 4.53
C ALA A 9 0.56 -4.68 4.55
N ALA A 10 1.77 -4.33 5.01
CA ALA A 10 2.87 -5.26 5.20
C ALA A 10 2.54 -6.38 6.20
N ALA A 11 2.00 -6.03 7.36
CA ALA A 11 1.58 -7.00 8.37
C ALA A 11 0.47 -7.92 7.84
N LEU A 12 -0.52 -7.37 7.14
CA LEU A 12 -1.63 -8.14 6.54
C LEU A 12 -1.17 -9.10 5.44
N LEU A 13 -0.20 -8.69 4.63
CA LEU A 13 0.31 -9.51 3.51
C LEU A 13 1.38 -10.53 3.96
N GLY A 14 1.85 -10.46 5.21
CA GLY A 14 2.90 -11.31 5.76
C GLY A 14 4.30 -10.90 5.31
N ALA A 15 4.61 -9.60 5.34
CA ALA A 15 5.92 -9.09 4.99
C ALA A 15 7.01 -9.60 5.96
N PRO A 16 8.21 -9.95 5.46
CA PRO A 16 9.35 -10.31 6.30
C PRO A 16 9.67 -9.27 7.37
N HIS A 17 9.83 -9.73 8.61
CA HIS A 17 10.30 -8.91 9.73
C HIS A 17 11.73 -8.43 9.41
N GLY A 18 11.91 -7.12 9.25
CA GLY A 18 13.18 -6.50 8.86
C GLY A 18 13.09 -5.58 7.63
N LEU A 19 12.01 -5.68 6.85
CA LEU A 19 11.78 -4.75 5.73
C LEU A 19 11.20 -3.43 6.24
N GLN A 20 11.97 -2.35 6.06
CA GLN A 20 11.60 -0.99 6.41
C GLN A 20 12.01 -0.03 5.28
N GLY A 21 11.57 1.24 5.36
CA GLY A 21 11.80 2.23 4.30
C GLY A 21 11.47 1.72 2.89
N GLU A 22 12.28 2.07 1.91
CA GLU A 22 12.07 1.72 0.49
C GLU A 22 12.04 0.20 0.22
N ALA A 23 12.71 -0.61 1.05
CA ALA A 23 12.72 -2.06 0.88
C ALA A 23 11.32 -2.68 1.07
N LEU A 24 10.54 -2.11 1.99
CA LEU A 24 9.15 -2.51 2.20
C LEU A 24 8.25 -2.07 1.03
N ASP A 25 8.45 -0.85 0.53
CA ASP A 25 7.72 -0.35 -0.65
C ASP A 25 7.95 -1.27 -1.85
N ARG A 26 9.21 -1.61 -2.15
CA ARG A 26 9.56 -2.50 -3.28
C ARG A 26 9.00 -3.93 -3.11
N TRP A 27 8.91 -4.44 -1.87
CA TRP A 27 8.29 -5.74 -1.59
C TRP A 27 6.78 -5.71 -1.81
N LEU A 28 6.11 -4.64 -1.37
CA LEU A 28 4.67 -4.42 -1.60
C LEU A 28 4.39 -4.23 -3.11
N ASP A 29 5.26 -3.52 -3.80
CA ASP A 29 5.21 -3.31 -5.26
C ASP A 29 5.36 -4.64 -6.02
N SER A 30 6.25 -5.53 -5.56
CA SER A 30 6.42 -6.88 -6.12
C SER A 30 5.21 -7.80 -5.93
N ARG A 31 4.31 -7.47 -5.00
CA ARG A 31 3.00 -8.15 -4.88
C ARG A 31 2.02 -7.60 -5.92
N ASP A 32 2.19 -6.38 -6.39
CA ASP A 32 1.35 -5.71 -7.38
C ASP A 32 1.80 -6.00 -8.83
N LYS A 33 2.32 -7.20 -9.13
CA LYS A 33 2.83 -7.58 -10.46
C LYS A 33 1.80 -7.56 -11.61
N GLY A 34 0.53 -7.26 -11.33
CA GLY A 34 -0.56 -7.30 -12.31
C GLY A 34 -1.15 -5.94 -12.68
N GLU A 35 -0.84 -4.87 -11.97
CA GLU A 35 -1.52 -3.58 -12.17
C GLU A 35 -0.51 -2.46 -12.45
N ALA A 36 -0.81 -1.59 -13.40
CA ALA A 36 0.10 -0.56 -13.93
C ALA A 36 0.49 0.53 -12.90
N HIS A 37 0.01 0.44 -11.66
CA HIS A 37 0.20 1.44 -10.62
C HIS A 37 0.55 0.78 -9.29
N GLY A 38 1.81 0.36 -9.15
CA GLY A 38 2.38 -0.24 -7.93
C GLY A 38 2.01 0.47 -6.62
N PHE A 39 2.09 -0.25 -5.50
CA PHE A 39 1.82 0.26 -4.14
C PHE A 39 2.51 1.62 -3.90
N THR A 40 3.75 1.76 -4.35
CA THR A 40 4.56 2.98 -4.19
C THR A 40 3.93 4.20 -4.87
N ALA A 41 3.31 4.02 -6.04
CA ALA A 41 2.65 5.09 -6.78
C ALA A 41 1.39 5.57 -6.07
N ARG A 42 0.59 4.63 -5.54
CA ARG A 42 -0.62 4.93 -4.75
C ARG A 42 -0.25 5.58 -3.41
N PHE A 43 0.82 5.10 -2.77
CA PHE A 43 1.37 5.69 -1.55
C PHE A 43 1.88 7.11 -1.77
N LYS A 44 2.62 7.36 -2.86
CA LYS A 44 3.05 8.71 -3.23
C LYS A 44 1.86 9.63 -3.48
N ALA A 45 0.79 9.16 -4.13
CA ALA A 45 -0.41 9.97 -4.33
C ALA A 45 -1.08 10.37 -3.00
N VAL A 46 -1.15 9.47 -2.01
CA VAL A 46 -1.62 9.80 -0.65
C VAL A 46 -0.72 10.85 0.01
N ASN A 47 0.60 10.74 -0.17
CA ASN A 47 1.58 11.60 0.50
C ASN A 47 1.73 12.98 -0.16
N ASP A 48 1.52 13.06 -1.47
CA ASP A 48 1.62 14.29 -2.28
C ASP A 48 0.29 15.06 -2.33
N SER A 49 -0.83 14.40 -2.00
CA SER A 49 -2.14 15.03 -1.97
C SER A 49 -2.22 16.13 -0.92
N ASN A 50 -2.35 17.37 -1.39
CA ASN A 50 -2.47 18.55 -0.54
C ASN A 50 -3.91 18.80 -0.03
N SER A 51 -4.83 17.86 -0.28
CA SER A 51 -6.24 17.97 0.08
C SER A 51 -6.69 16.75 0.88
N LEU A 52 -7.36 16.98 2.00
CA LEU A 52 -7.81 15.93 2.93
C LEU A 52 -8.70 14.90 2.22
N ALA A 53 -9.56 15.36 1.30
CA ALA A 53 -10.43 14.48 0.52
C ALA A 53 -9.63 13.55 -0.41
N ALA A 54 -8.63 14.08 -1.10
CA ALA A 54 -7.76 13.28 -1.98
C ALA A 54 -6.91 12.28 -1.17
N MET A 55 -6.45 12.69 0.02
CA MET A 55 -5.73 11.81 0.94
C MET A 55 -6.62 10.65 1.42
N HIS A 56 -7.88 10.93 1.76
CA HIS A 56 -8.86 9.92 2.15
C HIS A 56 -9.18 8.96 1.02
N GLU A 57 -9.48 9.47 -0.18
CA GLU A 57 -9.83 8.64 -1.33
C GLU A 57 -8.66 7.73 -1.74
N ALA A 58 -7.44 8.27 -1.73
CA ALA A 58 -6.24 7.48 -2.04
C ALA A 58 -5.93 6.45 -0.94
N ALA A 59 -6.19 6.76 0.33
CA ALA A 59 -6.06 5.81 1.42
C ALA A 59 -7.13 4.69 1.36
N GLU A 60 -8.35 5.03 0.96
CA GLU A 60 -9.43 4.06 0.77
C GLU A 60 -9.13 3.11 -0.38
N LYS A 61 -8.66 3.63 -1.53
CA LYS A 61 -8.16 2.83 -2.66
C LYS A 61 -7.03 1.89 -2.24
N LEU A 62 -6.12 2.34 -1.38
CA LEU A 62 -5.03 1.51 -0.85
C LEU A 62 -5.54 0.41 0.08
N HIS A 63 -6.53 0.73 0.91
CA HIS A 63 -7.17 -0.21 1.81
C HIS A 63 -7.92 -1.30 1.03
N ASP A 64 -8.73 -0.90 0.05
CA ASP A 64 -9.49 -1.81 -0.81
C ASP A 64 -8.56 -2.74 -1.60
N TRP A 65 -7.47 -2.20 -2.15
CA TRP A 65 -6.42 -3.00 -2.79
C TRP A 65 -5.83 -4.05 -1.84
N THR A 66 -5.52 -3.67 -0.59
CA THR A 66 -4.98 -4.59 0.41
C THR A 66 -6.01 -5.67 0.77
N ALA A 67 -7.29 -5.30 0.90
CA ALA A 67 -8.38 -6.20 1.22
C ALA A 67 -8.67 -7.20 0.08
N ARG A 68 -8.68 -6.72 -1.18
CA ARG A 68 -8.83 -7.54 -2.38
C ARG A 68 -7.77 -8.65 -2.44
N ARG A 69 -6.51 -8.31 -2.16
CA ARG A 69 -5.41 -9.28 -2.14
C ARG A 69 -5.45 -10.28 -0.99
N LEU A 70 -6.10 -9.93 0.12
CA LEU A 70 -6.38 -10.87 1.20
C LEU A 70 -7.47 -11.87 0.79
N GLY A 71 -8.49 -11.41 0.06
CA GLY A 71 -9.58 -12.22 -0.47
C GLY A 71 -9.14 -13.24 -1.53
N GLU A 72 -8.17 -12.89 -2.38
CA GLU A 72 -7.64 -13.81 -3.42
C GLU A 72 -6.81 -15.00 -2.86
N ARG A 73 -6.48 -15.03 -1.56
CA ARG A 73 -5.76 -16.14 -0.93
C ARG A 73 -6.65 -17.20 -0.26
N ARG A 74 -7.98 -17.06 -0.29
CA ARG A 74 -8.93 -18.02 0.31
C ARG A 74 -9.51 -18.93 -0.77
#